data_AF-A0A2S4ZFM0-F1
#
_entry.id   AF-A0A2S4ZFM0-F1
#
_cell.length_a   1.000
_cell.length_b   1.000
_cell.length_c   1.000
_cell.angle_alpha   90.00
_cell.angle_beta   90.00
_cell.angle_gamma   90.00
#
_symmetry.space_group_name_H-M   'P 1'
#
loop_
_entity.id
_entity.type
_entity.pdbx_description
1 polymer ?
#
loop_
_entity_poly.entity_id
_entity_poly.type
_entity_poly.pdbx_seq_one_letter_code
_entity_poly.pdbx_strand_id
1 'polypeptide(L)'
;MQELVYLSDAKLRQFVPEGRPLTWLRRLTRARMDVTTPAGGGGVEVELAEAQNEQGVPSRLAAVMKHLDERSLWYQDPEARAGRWVYFEAAFNTVVVETGESSRTVLFLDSTATGAIESERNRIGLLLHGSAHHLRVDISPTISRMSLYGIVGSGLHMAMRRLETTPALPAAERLLETEIEPVELPGAERNRFLARFIQASSMSRETAAWMRGYARVTMRADLPEHRAGLPSVLAATPLYVEYAHDLPE
;
A
#
# COMPACT_ATOMS: atom_id res chain seq x y z
N MET A 1 9.63 12.26 14.57
CA MET A 1 10.11 11.10 13.80
C MET A 1 8.88 10.38 13.29
N GLN A 2 8.85 9.96 12.02
CA GLN A 2 7.77 9.11 11.50
C GLN A 2 8.02 7.68 12.00
N GLU A 3 7.07 7.12 12.75
CA GLU A 3 7.15 5.74 13.22
C GLU A 3 6.59 4.82 12.12
N LEU A 4 7.50 4.26 11.32
CA LEU A 4 7.17 3.32 10.25
C LEU A 4 6.71 1.99 10.84
N VAL A 5 5.53 1.54 10.43
CA VAL A 5 4.95 0.23 10.76
C VAL A 5 5.35 -0.81 9.71
N TYR A 6 5.36 -0.41 8.43
CA TYR A 6 5.61 -1.28 7.29
C TYR A 6 6.42 -0.55 6.22
N LEU A 7 7.39 -1.23 5.58
CA LEU A 7 8.09 -0.72 4.39
C LEU A 7 8.49 -1.88 3.46
N SER A 8 7.96 -1.88 2.24
CA SER A 8 8.33 -2.85 1.21
C SER A 8 9.56 -2.38 0.41
N ASP A 9 10.72 -2.92 0.76
CA ASP A 9 11.97 -2.69 0.02
C ASP A 9 11.86 -3.14 -1.44
N ALA A 10 11.15 -4.24 -1.69
CA ALA A 10 10.89 -4.75 -3.05
C ALA A 10 10.16 -3.71 -3.91
N LYS A 11 9.11 -3.07 -3.40
CA LYS A 11 8.40 -2.00 -4.13
C LYS A 11 9.22 -0.72 -4.22
N LEU A 12 9.97 -0.38 -3.19
CA LEU A 12 10.81 0.82 -3.22
C LEU A 12 11.87 0.71 -4.33
N ARG A 13 12.41 -0.49 -4.58
CA ARG A 13 13.34 -0.75 -5.69
C ARG A 13 12.69 -0.60 -7.06
N GLN A 14 11.39 -0.85 -7.21
CA GLN A 14 10.69 -0.69 -8.48
C GLN A 14 10.76 0.76 -9.01
N PHE A 15 10.85 1.76 -8.13
CA PHE A 15 11.01 3.15 -8.52
C PHE A 15 12.42 3.51 -9.02
N VAL A 16 13.41 2.62 -8.86
CA VAL A 16 14.79 2.83 -9.28
C VAL A 16 15.08 1.95 -10.50
N PRO A 17 15.29 2.50 -11.70
CA PRO A 17 15.71 1.69 -12.85
C PRO A 17 17.06 1.04 -12.53
N GLU A 18 17.15 -0.29 -12.66
CA GLU A 18 18.43 -0.99 -12.58
C GLU A 18 19.39 -0.40 -13.63
N GLY A 19 20.57 0.06 -13.19
CA GLY A 19 21.63 0.53 -14.08
C GLY A 19 21.60 2.00 -14.51
N ARG A 20 20.72 2.87 -13.97
CA ARG A 20 20.81 4.33 -14.21
C ARG A 20 21.16 5.10 -12.93
N PRO A 21 22.25 5.88 -12.91
CA PRO A 21 22.67 6.61 -11.71
C PRO A 21 21.65 7.70 -11.37
N LEU A 22 21.60 8.06 -10.08
CA LEU A 22 21.02 9.21 -9.33
C LEU A 22 20.39 10.43 -10.06
N THR A 23 20.52 10.56 -11.37
CA THR A 23 19.93 11.55 -12.26
C THR A 23 18.40 11.61 -12.24
N TRP A 24 17.69 10.47 -12.10
CA TRP A 24 16.22 10.48 -12.04
C TRP A 24 15.71 11.04 -10.70
N LEU A 25 16.34 10.65 -9.58
CA LEU A 25 16.14 11.25 -8.25
C LEU A 25 16.42 12.76 -8.30
N ARG A 26 17.49 13.17 -9.00
CA ARG A 26 17.78 14.60 -9.27
C ARG A 26 16.70 15.29 -10.11
N ARG A 27 16.00 14.61 -11.02
CA ARG A 27 14.89 15.20 -11.79
C ARG A 27 13.65 15.42 -10.92
N LEU A 28 13.34 14.49 -10.01
CA LEU A 28 12.24 14.66 -9.04
C LEU A 28 12.51 15.78 -8.03
N THR A 29 13.77 16.00 -7.65
CA THR A 29 14.13 17.10 -6.74
C THR A 29 14.33 18.44 -7.45
N ARG A 30 14.72 18.47 -8.74
CA ARG A 30 14.89 19.70 -9.54
C ARG A 30 13.61 20.46 -9.88
N ALA A 31 12.43 19.84 -9.79
CA ALA A 31 11.16 20.50 -10.10
C ALA A 31 10.79 21.68 -9.18
N ARG A 32 11.65 22.08 -8.21
CA ARG A 32 11.41 23.24 -7.35
C ARG A 32 12.65 24.11 -7.05
N MET A 33 13.76 23.90 -7.75
CA MET A 33 14.93 24.77 -7.64
C MET A 33 15.26 25.37 -9.01
N ASP A 34 14.29 26.07 -9.58
CA ASP A 34 14.59 27.13 -10.54
C ASP A 34 14.77 28.42 -9.74
N VAL A 35 15.83 28.45 -8.93
CA VAL A 35 16.38 29.69 -8.40
C VAL A 35 17.66 29.90 -9.18
N THR A 36 17.54 30.79 -10.16
CA THR A 36 18.59 31.43 -10.92
C THR A 36 19.89 31.60 -10.14
N THR A 37 20.94 30.89 -10.55
CA THR A 37 22.33 31.31 -10.33
C THR A 37 22.97 31.56 -11.69
N PRO A 38 23.17 32.83 -12.09
CA PRO A 38 23.93 33.13 -13.28
C PRO A 38 25.42 32.96 -12.99
N ALA A 39 26.08 32.27 -13.93
CA ALA A 39 27.51 32.30 -14.22
C ALA A 39 28.51 31.97 -13.09
N GLY A 40 29.24 30.86 -13.29
CA GLY A 40 30.65 30.79 -12.92
C GLY A 40 31.08 29.59 -12.10
N GLY A 41 31.79 28.68 -12.75
CA GLY A 41 32.99 28.05 -12.17
C GLY A 41 32.81 26.73 -11.41
N GLY A 42 33.68 25.78 -11.74
CA GLY A 42 34.10 24.71 -10.84
C GLY A 42 33.44 23.37 -11.09
N GLY A 43 34.02 22.57 -11.98
CA GLY A 43 33.82 21.12 -11.96
C GLY A 43 34.30 20.57 -10.63
N VAL A 44 33.41 19.88 -9.91
CA VAL A 44 33.77 19.10 -8.72
C VAL A 44 33.67 17.64 -9.13
N GLU A 45 34.83 17.03 -9.34
CA GLU A 45 35.01 15.60 -9.40
C GLU A 45 34.79 15.07 -7.97
N VAL A 46 33.60 14.55 -7.70
CA VAL A 46 33.29 13.92 -6.42
C VAL A 46 33.56 12.43 -6.59
N GLU A 47 34.72 11.99 -6.10
CA GLU A 47 34.98 10.59 -5.73
C GLU A 47 33.82 10.07 -4.87
N LEU A 48 33.00 9.20 -5.47
CA LEU A 48 31.91 8.50 -4.79
C LEU A 48 32.47 7.22 -4.16
N ALA A 49 33.24 7.40 -3.08
CA ALA A 49 33.60 6.32 -2.17
C ALA A 49 32.36 5.93 -1.34
N GLU A 50 31.81 4.75 -1.65
CA GLU A 50 31.40 3.68 -0.71
C GLU A 50 30.73 4.05 0.64
N ALA A 51 29.96 5.13 0.73
CA ALA A 51 29.03 5.39 1.85
C ALA A 51 27.60 4.95 1.49
N GLN A 52 27.45 3.76 0.90
CA GLN A 52 26.15 3.18 0.55
C GLN A 52 25.79 2.14 1.60
N ASN A 53 24.85 2.44 2.49
CA ASN A 53 23.72 1.53 2.75
C ASN A 53 22.70 2.06 3.77
N GLU A 54 23.05 2.94 4.71
CA GLU A 54 22.10 3.31 5.77
C GLU A 54 21.43 4.68 5.59
N GLN A 55 22.12 5.71 5.09
CA GLN A 55 21.49 7.02 4.80
C GLN A 55 20.70 7.08 3.48
N GLY A 56 20.77 6.01 2.66
CA GLY A 56 20.16 5.98 1.34
C GLY A 56 18.65 5.66 1.34
N VAL A 57 18.17 4.90 2.32
CA VAL A 57 16.75 4.48 2.36
C VAL A 57 15.81 5.63 2.71
N PRO A 58 16.08 6.45 3.75
CA PRO A 58 15.21 7.57 4.09
C PRO A 58 15.12 8.62 2.97
N SER A 59 16.25 8.93 2.33
CA SER A 59 16.30 9.87 1.21
C SER A 59 15.59 9.34 -0.05
N ARG A 60 15.67 8.03 -0.31
CA ARG A 60 14.95 7.37 -1.40
C ARG A 60 13.45 7.34 -1.17
N LEU A 61 13.00 6.96 0.04
CA LEU A 61 11.59 6.93 0.40
C LEU A 61 10.97 8.33 0.24
N ALA A 62 11.63 9.37 0.76
CA ALA A 62 11.16 10.76 0.63
C ALA A 62 10.98 11.20 -0.84
N ALA A 63 11.91 10.81 -1.72
CA ALA A 63 11.81 11.13 -3.14
C ALA A 63 10.64 10.39 -3.83
N VAL A 64 10.39 9.13 -3.45
CA VAL A 64 9.25 8.35 -3.95
C VAL A 64 7.93 8.91 -3.42
N MET A 65 7.86 9.28 -2.14
CA MET A 65 6.69 9.92 -1.54
C MET A 65 6.31 11.19 -2.32
N LYS A 66 7.27 12.11 -2.51
CA LYS A 66 7.05 13.33 -3.29
C LYS A 66 6.50 13.06 -4.69
N HIS A 67 6.97 12.00 -5.34
CA HIS A 67 6.49 11.60 -6.67
C HIS A 67 5.07 11.03 -6.64
N LEU A 68 4.71 10.30 -5.59
CA LEU A 68 3.39 9.73 -5.40
C LEU A 68 2.37 10.77 -4.96
N ASP A 69 2.74 11.79 -4.17
CA ASP A 69 1.87 12.90 -3.77
C ASP A 69 1.16 13.54 -4.98
N GLU A 70 1.85 13.61 -6.14
CA GLU A 70 1.32 14.22 -7.37
C GLU A 70 0.38 13.29 -8.17
N ARG A 71 0.37 11.99 -7.90
CA ARG A 71 -0.21 10.96 -8.80
C ARG A 71 -1.18 10.01 -8.12
N SER A 72 -1.13 9.94 -6.79
CA SER A 72 -2.00 9.07 -6.03
C SER A 72 -3.41 9.65 -5.95
N LEU A 73 -4.41 8.78 -6.02
CA LEU A 73 -5.76 9.14 -5.63
C LEU A 73 -5.94 9.00 -4.13
N TRP A 74 -6.97 9.62 -3.57
CA TRP A 74 -7.44 9.25 -2.25
C TRP A 74 -8.04 7.84 -2.28
N TYR A 75 -7.86 7.03 -1.25
CA TYR A 75 -8.33 5.63 -1.29
C TYR A 75 -9.86 5.50 -1.41
N GLN A 76 -10.63 6.52 -0.99
CA GLN A 76 -12.08 6.55 -1.14
C GLN A 76 -12.53 7.10 -2.51
N ASP A 77 -11.59 7.45 -3.39
CA ASP A 77 -11.91 7.94 -4.72
C ASP A 77 -12.64 6.84 -5.54
N PRO A 78 -13.78 7.15 -6.18
CA PRO A 78 -14.47 6.22 -7.07
C PRO A 78 -13.61 5.69 -8.23
N GLU A 79 -12.58 6.44 -8.63
CA GLU A 79 -11.63 6.09 -9.70
C GLU A 79 -10.45 5.24 -9.20
N ALA A 80 -10.36 4.96 -7.88
CA ALA A 80 -9.38 4.04 -7.35
C ALA A 80 -9.63 2.61 -7.88
N ARG A 81 -8.84 2.20 -8.87
CA ARG A 81 -8.90 0.90 -9.59
C ARG A 81 -7.56 0.17 -9.50
N ALA A 82 -7.57 -1.13 -9.80
CA ALA A 82 -6.37 -1.98 -9.79
C ALA A 82 -5.21 -1.35 -10.60
N GLY A 83 -4.00 -1.46 -10.08
CA GLY A 83 -2.79 -0.87 -10.66
C GLY A 83 -2.52 0.58 -10.23
N ARG A 84 -3.53 1.35 -9.83
CA ARG A 84 -3.38 2.75 -9.38
C ARG A 84 -2.74 2.83 -7.99
N TRP A 85 -2.04 3.93 -7.74
CA TRP A 85 -1.56 4.28 -6.42
C TRP A 85 -2.61 5.10 -5.67
N VAL A 86 -2.77 4.81 -4.38
CA VAL A 86 -3.63 5.56 -3.48
C VAL A 86 -2.86 6.04 -2.26
N TYR A 87 -3.11 7.27 -1.85
CA TYR A 87 -2.85 7.74 -0.50
C TYR A 87 -3.99 7.29 0.40
N PHE A 88 -3.67 6.85 1.60
CA PHE A 88 -4.65 6.47 2.59
C PHE A 88 -4.29 7.03 3.95
N GLU A 89 -5.34 7.25 4.74
CA GLU A 89 -5.30 7.59 6.14
C GLU A 89 -6.57 7.03 6.77
N ALA A 90 -6.42 6.03 7.64
CA ALA A 90 -7.53 5.28 8.22
C ALA A 90 -7.11 4.59 9.52
N ALA A 91 -8.10 4.26 10.36
CA ALA A 91 -7.88 3.47 11.57
C ALA A 91 -7.85 1.96 11.22
N PHE A 92 -6.69 1.34 11.38
CA PHE A 92 -6.48 -0.07 11.01
C PHE A 92 -6.30 -0.98 12.22
N ASN A 93 -6.95 -2.14 12.14
CA ASN A 93 -6.54 -3.32 12.89
C ASN A 93 -5.45 -4.05 12.10
N THR A 94 -4.34 -4.39 12.74
CA THR A 94 -3.24 -5.12 12.10
C THR A 94 -3.23 -6.58 12.53
N VAL A 95 -3.20 -7.49 11.56
CA VAL A 95 -3.24 -8.94 11.80
C VAL A 95 -2.14 -9.60 10.99
N VAL A 96 -1.38 -10.49 11.64
CA VAL A 96 -0.44 -11.37 10.94
C VAL A 96 -1.05 -12.77 10.83
N VAL A 97 -1.13 -13.26 9.60
CA VAL A 97 -1.76 -14.53 9.24
C VAL A 97 -0.72 -15.44 8.60
N GLU A 98 -0.68 -16.70 9.01
CA GLU A 98 0.20 -17.71 8.41
C GLU A 98 -0.39 -18.24 7.09
N THR A 99 0.34 -18.06 6.01
CA THR A 99 0.05 -18.53 4.66
C THR A 99 0.88 -19.79 4.37
N GLY A 100 0.47 -20.94 4.89
CA GLY A 100 1.23 -22.20 4.74
C GLY A 100 2.41 -22.32 5.71
N GLU A 101 3.37 -23.21 5.43
CA GLU A 101 4.38 -23.65 6.41
C GLU A 101 5.44 -22.61 6.77
N SER A 102 5.66 -21.57 5.96
CA SER A 102 6.74 -20.60 6.24
C SER A 102 6.47 -19.18 5.77
N SER A 103 5.35 -18.91 5.11
CA SER A 103 5.05 -17.54 4.68
C SER A 103 4.05 -16.89 5.64
N ARG A 104 4.32 -15.65 6.02
CA ARG A 104 3.45 -14.83 6.87
C ARG A 104 2.99 -13.62 6.09
N THR A 105 1.69 -13.41 6.08
CA THR A 105 1.04 -12.24 5.52
C THR A 105 0.64 -11.31 6.64
N VAL A 106 0.89 -10.01 6.50
CA VAL A 106 0.23 -8.98 7.29
C VAL A 106 -0.96 -8.41 6.55
N LEU A 107 -2.05 -8.18 7.29
CA LEU A 107 -3.26 -7.52 6.85
C LEU A 107 -3.49 -6.27 7.71
N PHE A 108 -3.84 -5.17 7.08
CA PHE A 108 -4.37 -3.99 7.75
C PHE A 108 -5.82 -3.84 7.33
N LEU A 109 -6.72 -3.94 8.32
CA LEU A 109 -8.17 -3.97 8.14
C LEU A 109 -8.75 -2.64 8.59
N ASP A 110 -9.35 -1.89 7.68
CA ASP A 110 -10.02 -0.63 7.99
C ASP A 110 -11.19 -0.86 8.95
N SER A 111 -10.99 -0.48 10.20
CA SER A 111 -11.96 -0.67 11.30
C SER A 111 -13.21 0.19 11.13
N THR A 112 -13.12 1.27 10.36
CA THR A 112 -14.24 2.20 10.12
C THR A 112 -15.22 1.67 9.09
N ALA A 113 -14.82 0.68 8.29
CA ALA A 113 -15.67 0.10 7.25
C ALA A 113 -16.95 -0.57 7.78
N THR A 114 -16.97 -0.98 9.04
CA THR A 114 -18.10 -1.71 9.64
C THR A 114 -19.05 -0.84 10.45
N GLY A 115 -18.79 0.47 10.52
CA GLY A 115 -19.44 1.38 11.45
C GLY A 115 -20.59 2.23 10.95
N ALA A 116 -20.98 2.04 9.70
CA ALA A 116 -21.79 3.00 8.98
C ALA A 116 -23.17 3.28 9.62
N ILE A 117 -23.29 4.48 10.17
CA ILE A 117 -24.56 5.23 10.24
C ILE A 117 -25.03 5.43 8.78
N GLU A 118 -26.33 5.61 8.51
CA GLU A 118 -26.87 5.66 7.14
C GLU A 118 -26.15 6.63 6.18
N SER A 119 -25.47 7.66 6.68
CA SER A 119 -24.64 8.60 5.93
C SER A 119 -23.34 8.03 5.37
N GLU A 120 -22.90 6.85 5.81
CA GLU A 120 -21.64 6.20 5.39
C GLU A 120 -21.86 4.99 4.45
N ARG A 121 -23.08 4.79 3.95
CA ARG A 121 -23.44 3.64 3.07
C ARG A 121 -22.59 3.51 1.80
N ASN A 122 -21.97 4.61 1.35
CA ASN A 122 -21.09 4.63 0.17
C ASN A 122 -19.60 4.60 0.50
N ARG A 123 -19.23 4.38 1.77
CA ARG A 123 -17.83 4.32 2.18
C ARG A 123 -17.16 3.08 1.58
N ILE A 124 -15.93 3.27 1.11
CA ILE A 124 -15.08 2.19 0.63
C ILE A 124 -14.22 1.75 1.82
N GLY A 125 -14.32 0.48 2.20
CA GLY A 125 -13.44 -0.14 3.19
C GLY A 125 -12.09 -0.48 2.58
N LEU A 126 -11.01 -0.20 3.29
CA LEU A 126 -9.66 -0.47 2.83
C LEU A 126 -9.08 -1.74 3.47
N LEU A 127 -8.58 -2.65 2.63
CA LEU A 127 -7.79 -3.80 3.02
C LEU A 127 -6.38 -3.64 2.48
N LEU A 128 -5.39 -3.52 3.36
CA LEU A 128 -3.99 -3.60 2.96
C LEU A 128 -3.48 -5.02 3.21
N HIS A 129 -2.69 -5.54 2.27
CA HIS A 129 -2.04 -6.84 2.42
C HIS A 129 -0.58 -6.80 1.98
N GLY A 130 0.26 -7.62 2.59
CA GLY A 130 1.64 -7.76 2.19
C GLY A 130 2.41 -8.78 3.02
N SER A 131 3.68 -9.00 2.70
CA SER A 131 4.54 -9.90 3.48
C SER A 131 4.84 -9.31 4.86
N ALA A 132 4.75 -10.13 5.91
CA ALA A 132 5.11 -9.74 7.28
C ALA A 132 6.62 -9.45 7.43
N HIS A 133 7.47 -9.88 6.49
CA HIS A 133 8.90 -9.55 6.49
C HIS A 133 9.18 -8.04 6.31
N HIS A 134 8.19 -7.28 5.86
CA HIS A 134 8.30 -5.82 5.68
C HIS A 134 7.83 -5.03 6.91
N LEU A 135 7.37 -5.70 7.98
CA LEU A 135 7.04 -5.03 9.24
C LEU A 135 8.31 -4.49 9.90
N ARG A 136 8.20 -3.29 10.47
CA ARG A 136 9.26 -2.62 11.23
C ARG A 136 8.98 -2.57 12.72
N VAL A 137 7.79 -3.01 13.11
CA VAL A 137 7.35 -3.16 14.50
C VAL A 137 7.05 -4.63 14.76
N ASP A 138 7.32 -5.08 15.98
CA ASP A 138 6.98 -6.43 16.41
C ASP A 138 5.48 -6.52 16.66
N ILE A 139 4.77 -7.15 15.73
CA ILE A 139 3.35 -7.45 15.87
C ILE A 139 3.24 -8.92 16.25
N SER A 140 2.82 -9.17 17.49
CA SER A 140 2.49 -10.50 17.95
C SER A 140 1.48 -11.11 16.98
N PRO A 141 1.79 -12.26 16.36
CA PRO A 141 0.86 -12.88 15.43
C PRO A 141 -0.41 -13.23 16.18
N THR A 142 -1.51 -12.57 15.83
CA THR A 142 -2.83 -13.08 16.19
C THR A 142 -3.00 -14.35 15.38
N ILE A 143 -2.66 -15.50 15.96
CA ILE A 143 -2.79 -16.82 15.30
C ILE A 143 -4.28 -17.02 14.98
N SER A 144 -4.67 -16.55 13.81
CA SER A 144 -5.98 -16.68 13.24
C SER A 144 -5.79 -17.35 11.90
N ARG A 145 -6.38 -18.53 11.74
CA ARG A 145 -6.31 -19.29 10.49
C ARG A 145 -6.83 -18.41 9.35
N MET A 146 -6.13 -18.36 8.21
CA MET A 146 -6.56 -17.63 7.00
C MET A 146 -8.03 -17.88 6.59
N SER A 147 -8.56 -19.07 6.92
CA SER A 147 -9.95 -19.43 6.66
C SER A 147 -10.96 -18.53 7.39
N LEU A 148 -10.58 -17.95 8.52
CA LEU A 148 -11.39 -16.98 9.27
C LEU A 148 -11.55 -15.67 8.50
N TYR A 149 -10.54 -15.31 7.70
CA TYR A 149 -10.52 -14.09 6.88
C TYR A 149 -11.01 -14.32 5.44
N GLY A 150 -11.44 -15.55 5.10
CA GLY A 150 -11.92 -15.86 3.76
C GLY A 150 -10.84 -15.78 2.68
N ILE A 151 -9.56 -15.75 3.05
CA ILE A 151 -8.47 -15.52 2.11
C ILE A 151 -8.22 -16.80 1.31
N VAL A 152 -8.14 -17.97 1.96
CA VAL A 152 -7.87 -19.25 1.27
C VAL A 152 -8.90 -19.53 0.15
N GLY A 153 -8.41 -19.63 -1.08
CA GLY A 153 -9.23 -19.91 -2.26
C GLY A 153 -10.06 -18.73 -2.77
N SER A 154 -9.79 -17.50 -2.31
CA SER A 154 -10.41 -16.28 -2.83
C SER A 154 -9.55 -15.61 -3.91
N GLY A 155 -10.15 -14.68 -4.65
CA GLY A 155 -9.43 -13.77 -5.54
C GLY A 155 -8.36 -12.93 -4.84
N LEU A 156 -8.53 -12.60 -3.56
CA LEU A 156 -7.46 -11.96 -2.79
C LEU A 156 -6.24 -12.89 -2.69
N HIS A 157 -6.44 -14.17 -2.39
CA HIS A 157 -5.34 -15.15 -2.35
C HIS A 157 -4.67 -15.35 -3.71
N MET A 158 -5.43 -15.29 -4.80
CA MET A 158 -4.86 -15.31 -6.15
C MET A 158 -4.10 -14.01 -6.46
N ALA A 159 -4.63 -12.84 -6.09
CA ALA A 159 -3.97 -11.55 -6.25
C ALA A 159 -2.67 -11.47 -5.43
N MET A 160 -2.69 -11.98 -4.20
CA MET A 160 -1.51 -12.09 -3.33
C MET A 160 -0.42 -12.96 -3.97
N ARG A 161 -0.76 -14.17 -4.44
CA ARG A 161 0.21 -15.04 -5.14
C ARG A 161 0.76 -14.44 -6.43
N ARG A 162 -0.05 -13.69 -7.20
CA ARG A 162 0.41 -13.01 -8.42
C ARG A 162 1.42 -11.91 -8.12
N LEU A 163 1.29 -11.22 -6.99
CA LEU A 163 2.20 -10.15 -6.59
C LEU A 163 3.52 -10.69 -6.02
N GLU A 164 3.49 -11.84 -5.36
CA GLU A 164 4.71 -12.56 -4.93
C GLU A 164 5.54 -13.06 -6.12
N THR A 165 4.92 -13.24 -7.29
CA THR A 165 5.56 -13.78 -8.50
C THR A 165 5.87 -12.73 -9.58
N THR A 166 5.60 -11.44 -9.33
CA THR A 166 5.90 -10.39 -10.31
C THR A 166 7.40 -10.06 -10.29
N PRO A 167 8.19 -10.36 -11.35
CA PRO A 167 9.60 -9.98 -11.41
C PRO A 167 9.76 -8.46 -11.42
N ALA A 168 10.92 -7.97 -10.98
CA ALA A 168 11.28 -6.55 -11.06
C ALA A 168 11.12 -6.08 -12.51
N LEU A 169 10.08 -5.27 -12.78
CA LEU A 169 9.82 -4.75 -14.12
C LEU A 169 10.91 -3.74 -14.48
N PRO A 170 11.57 -3.85 -15.64
CA PRO A 170 12.45 -2.81 -16.11
C PRO A 170 11.65 -1.60 -16.61
N ALA A 171 12.18 -0.42 -16.29
CA ALA A 171 11.69 0.94 -16.59
C ALA A 171 10.55 1.48 -15.71
N ALA A 172 10.91 2.52 -14.94
CA ALA A 172 10.06 3.33 -14.05
C ALA A 172 8.81 3.96 -14.72
N GLU A 173 8.71 3.92 -16.04
CA GLU A 173 7.53 4.39 -16.79
C GLU A 173 6.43 3.33 -16.90
N ARG A 174 6.75 2.02 -16.79
CA ARG A 174 5.72 0.96 -16.89
C ARG A 174 4.95 0.72 -15.58
N LEU A 175 5.50 1.13 -14.43
CA LEU A 175 4.82 0.93 -13.13
C LEU A 175 3.62 1.84 -12.91
N LEU A 176 3.51 2.91 -13.71
CA LEU A 176 2.46 3.93 -13.58
C LEU A 176 1.22 3.62 -14.43
N GLU A 177 1.37 2.79 -15.47
CA GLU A 177 0.31 2.53 -16.46
C GLU A 177 0.11 1.06 -16.80
N THR A 178 0.85 0.13 -16.16
CA THR A 178 0.44 -1.27 -16.25
C THR A 178 -0.89 -1.38 -15.50
N GLU A 179 -1.98 -1.26 -16.26
CA GLU A 179 -3.29 -1.78 -15.90
C GLU A 179 -3.04 -3.24 -15.52
N ILE A 180 -2.99 -3.49 -14.21
CA ILE A 180 -3.13 -4.85 -13.73
C ILE A 180 -4.51 -5.22 -14.19
N GLU A 181 -4.63 -6.19 -15.11
CA GLU A 181 -5.93 -6.67 -15.52
C GLU A 181 -6.74 -6.94 -14.26
N PRO A 182 -7.87 -6.24 -14.08
CA PRO A 182 -8.66 -6.35 -12.87
C PRO A 182 -9.01 -7.82 -12.71
N VAL A 183 -8.63 -8.39 -11.57
CA VAL A 183 -9.06 -9.75 -11.23
C VAL A 183 -10.55 -9.67 -10.97
N GLU A 184 -11.35 -9.90 -12.00
CA GLU A 184 -12.79 -10.02 -11.87
C GLU A 184 -13.09 -11.29 -11.10
N LEU A 185 -13.62 -11.12 -9.89
CA LEU A 185 -14.05 -12.21 -9.06
C LEU A 185 -15.43 -12.70 -9.52
N PRO A 186 -15.63 -14.03 -9.68
CA PRO A 186 -16.97 -14.59 -9.77
C PRO A 186 -17.83 -14.09 -8.61
N GLY A 187 -19.10 -13.79 -8.87
CA GLY A 187 -19.98 -13.12 -7.89
C GLY A 187 -20.05 -13.81 -6.52
N ALA A 188 -19.97 -15.14 -6.48
CA ALA A 188 -19.95 -15.91 -5.24
C ALA A 188 -18.65 -15.71 -4.42
N GLU A 189 -17.49 -15.68 -5.09
CA GLU A 189 -16.20 -15.44 -4.44
C GLU A 189 -16.07 -14.00 -3.96
N ARG A 190 -16.53 -13.03 -4.76
CA ARG A 190 -16.62 -11.62 -4.38
C ARG A 190 -17.44 -11.43 -3.11
N ASN A 191 -18.64 -12.01 -3.07
CA ASN A 191 -19.53 -11.91 -1.91
C ASN A 191 -18.92 -12.57 -0.65
N ARG A 192 -18.23 -13.69 -0.82
CA ARG A 192 -17.54 -14.39 0.27
C ARG A 192 -16.38 -13.57 0.83
N PHE A 193 -15.58 -12.95 -0.04
CA PHE A 193 -14.51 -12.04 0.34
C PHE A 193 -15.04 -10.84 1.12
N LEU A 194 -16.06 -10.16 0.58
CA LEU A 194 -16.69 -8.99 1.23
C LEU A 194 -17.21 -9.34 2.63
N ALA A 195 -18.02 -10.40 2.76
CA ALA A 195 -18.58 -10.81 4.04
C ALA A 195 -17.51 -11.11 5.10
N ARG A 196 -16.38 -11.68 4.68
CA ARG A 196 -15.25 -12.00 5.57
C ARG A 196 -14.41 -10.79 5.92
N PHE A 197 -14.20 -9.86 4.98
CA PHE A 197 -13.57 -8.57 5.26
C PHE A 197 -14.38 -7.79 6.31
N ILE A 198 -15.70 -7.74 6.16
CA ILE A 198 -16.58 -7.08 7.14
C ILE A 198 -16.47 -7.75 8.50
N GLN A 199 -16.56 -9.08 8.55
CA GLN A 199 -16.39 -9.82 9.80
C GLN A 199 -15.05 -9.52 10.47
N ALA A 200 -13.96 -9.49 9.70
CA ALA A 200 -12.63 -9.20 10.21
C ALA A 200 -12.46 -7.74 10.65
N SER A 201 -13.05 -6.81 9.92
CA SER A 201 -12.96 -5.37 10.21
C SER A 201 -13.82 -4.98 11.42
N SER A 202 -14.74 -5.85 11.85
CA SER A 202 -15.49 -5.69 13.10
C SER A 202 -14.71 -6.16 14.34
N MET A 203 -13.49 -6.69 14.18
CA MET A 203 -12.60 -6.91 15.32
C MET A 203 -12.34 -5.58 16.02
N SER A 204 -12.31 -5.60 17.36
CA SER A 204 -12.50 -4.42 18.24
C SER A 204 -11.97 -3.10 17.67
N ARG A 205 -12.82 -2.07 17.61
CA ARG A 205 -12.36 -0.71 17.28
C ARG A 205 -11.31 -0.19 18.25
N GLU A 206 -11.31 -0.70 19.48
CA GLU A 206 -10.39 -0.30 20.55
C GLU A 206 -8.94 -0.71 20.27
N THR A 207 -8.70 -1.63 19.34
CA THR A 207 -7.35 -2.06 18.94
C THR A 207 -6.87 -1.43 17.62
N ALA A 208 -7.70 -0.59 17.00
CA ALA A 208 -7.35 0.08 15.76
C ALA A 208 -6.44 1.27 16.04
N ALA A 209 -5.43 1.46 15.20
CA ALA A 209 -4.55 2.63 15.24
C ALA A 209 -4.69 3.42 13.94
N TRP A 210 -4.69 4.75 14.05
CA TRP A 210 -4.61 5.61 12.87
C TRP A 210 -3.28 5.45 12.17
N MET A 211 -3.34 5.12 10.89
CA MET A 211 -2.17 4.96 10.05
C MET A 211 -2.38 5.63 8.71
N ARG A 212 -1.28 6.02 8.08
CA ARG A 212 -1.27 6.59 6.74
C ARG A 212 -0.15 6.04 5.88
N GLY A 213 -0.25 6.26 4.58
CA GLY A 213 0.81 5.92 3.64
C GLY A 213 0.32 5.80 2.21
N TYR A 214 1.11 5.10 1.41
CA TYR A 214 0.82 4.86 0.00
C TYR A 214 0.69 3.37 -0.28
N ALA A 215 -0.34 3.00 -1.04
CA ALA A 215 -0.56 1.62 -1.44
C ALA A 215 -0.91 1.54 -2.93
N ARG A 216 -0.54 0.41 -3.55
CA ARG A 216 -0.94 0.12 -4.93
C ARG A 216 -2.17 -0.78 -4.90
N VAL A 217 -3.25 -0.33 -5.52
CA VAL A 217 -4.50 -1.06 -5.58
C VAL A 217 -4.30 -2.35 -6.36
N THR A 218 -4.81 -3.43 -5.80
CA THR A 218 -4.74 -4.78 -6.39
C THR A 218 -6.09 -5.24 -6.91
N MET A 219 -7.16 -4.85 -6.22
CA MET A 219 -8.51 -5.28 -6.53
C MET A 219 -9.50 -4.29 -5.92
N ARG A 220 -10.64 -4.13 -6.58
CA ARG A 220 -11.82 -3.45 -6.05
C ARG A 220 -13.01 -4.40 -6.12
N ALA A 221 -13.67 -4.60 -5.00
CA ALA A 221 -14.89 -5.39 -4.89
C ALA A 221 -16.05 -4.44 -4.62
N ASP A 222 -16.72 -4.04 -5.71
CA ASP A 222 -17.94 -3.25 -5.64
C ASP A 222 -19.13 -4.14 -5.22
N LEU A 223 -20.05 -3.55 -4.45
CA LEU A 223 -21.25 -4.25 -4.01
C LEU A 223 -22.30 -4.31 -5.14
N PRO A 224 -22.99 -5.43 -5.36
CA PRO A 224 -24.16 -5.41 -6.23
C PRO A 224 -25.29 -4.58 -5.60
N GLU A 225 -25.96 -3.76 -6.43
CA GLU A 225 -26.99 -2.78 -6.05
C GLU A 225 -28.14 -3.34 -5.18
N HIS A 226 -28.33 -4.66 -5.15
CA HIS A 226 -29.42 -5.33 -4.45
C HIS A 226 -29.12 -5.76 -3.01
N ARG A 227 -27.91 -5.53 -2.48
CA ARG A 227 -27.56 -5.81 -1.07
C ARG A 227 -27.29 -4.53 -0.30
N ALA A 228 -28.32 -3.72 -0.05
CA ALA A 228 -28.17 -2.49 0.73
C ALA A 228 -27.53 -2.78 2.11
N GLY A 229 -26.43 -2.08 2.43
CA GLY A 229 -25.85 -2.01 3.79
C GLY A 229 -24.42 -2.51 3.98
N LEU A 230 -23.74 -3.02 2.95
CA LEU A 230 -22.33 -3.41 3.03
C LEU A 230 -21.41 -2.45 2.26
N PRO A 231 -20.22 -2.10 2.79
CA PRO A 231 -19.28 -1.22 2.09
C PRO A 231 -18.66 -1.92 0.87
N SER A 232 -18.32 -1.13 -0.17
CA SER A 232 -17.40 -1.60 -1.21
C SER A 232 -16.00 -1.76 -0.62
N VAL A 233 -15.18 -2.68 -1.12
CA VAL A 233 -13.85 -2.94 -0.55
C VAL A 233 -12.75 -2.72 -1.58
N LEU A 234 -11.75 -1.92 -1.20
CA LEU A 234 -10.53 -1.72 -1.96
C LEU A 234 -9.42 -2.54 -1.31
N ALA A 235 -8.86 -3.50 -2.04
CA ALA A 235 -7.69 -4.25 -1.59
C ALA A 235 -6.44 -3.69 -2.26
N ALA A 236 -5.42 -3.34 -1.47
CA ALA A 236 -4.19 -2.75 -1.95
C ALA A 236 -2.96 -3.34 -1.24
N THR A 237 -1.79 -3.14 -1.82
CA THR A 237 -0.54 -3.55 -1.18
C THR A 237 0.30 -2.31 -0.83
N PRO A 238 0.67 -2.10 0.45
CA PRO A 238 1.34 -0.88 0.87
C PRO A 238 2.79 -0.82 0.37
N LEU A 239 3.22 0.36 -0.08
CA LEU A 239 4.65 0.68 -0.18
C LEU A 239 5.21 0.90 1.22
N TYR A 240 4.54 1.73 2.01
CA TYR A 240 4.81 1.89 3.43
C TYR A 240 3.51 2.17 4.20
N VAL A 241 3.58 1.99 5.51
CA VAL A 241 2.55 2.36 6.49
C VAL A 241 3.27 3.01 7.66
N GLU A 242 2.78 4.15 8.14
CA GLU A 242 3.25 4.82 9.35
C GLU A 242 2.08 5.17 10.27
N TYR A 243 2.33 5.30 11.56
CA TYR A 243 1.34 5.84 12.48
C TYR A 243 1.06 7.31 12.17
N ALA A 244 -0.22 7.68 12.22
CA ALA A 244 -0.69 9.06 12.06
C ALA A 244 -1.03 9.65 13.43
N HIS A 245 0.00 9.99 14.21
CA HIS A 245 -0.13 10.50 15.59
C HIS A 245 -0.83 11.87 15.69
N ASP A 246 -1.02 12.54 14.56
CA ASP A 246 -1.70 13.83 14.43
C ASP A 246 -3.23 13.70 14.34
N LEU A 247 -3.76 12.48 14.32
CA LEU A 247 -5.18 12.19 14.22
C LEU A 247 -5.77 11.77 15.58
N PRO A 248 -7.07 12.04 15.81
CA PRO A 248 -7.71 11.74 17.08
C PRO A 248 -7.75 10.24 17.35
N GLU A 249 -7.48 9.83 18.59
CA GLU A 249 -7.68 8.46 19.09
C GLU A 249 -9.15 8.00 18.96
#